data_AF-A0A4Y9XSS3-F1
#
_entry.id   AF-A0A4Y9XSS3-F1
#
_cell.length_a   1.000
_cell.length_b   1.000
_cell.length_c   1.000
_cell.angle_alpha   90.00
_cell.angle_beta   90.00
_cell.angle_gamma   90.00
#
_symmetry.space_group_name_H-M   'P 1'
#
loop_
_entity.id
_entity.type
_entity.pdbx_description
1 polymer ?
#
loop_
_entity_poly.entity_id
_entity_poly.type
_entity_poly.pdbx_seq_one_letter_code
_entity_poly.pdbx_strand_id
1 'polypeptide(L)'
;RQAVVVSIDPKRVYVDAGYDGPRKPEVVRGGEAGLEKDLGKAWWYQCTVSGGREARDLSVVELAKGVEALGAGEILLNSIDRDGTGLGFDLDLIRLVHRSVRIPVVASSGAGRAEHFTEVFRETGVEAALAAGIFHREEVGIDEVKQALAEAGINTRRTSE
;
A
#
# COMPACT_ATOMS: atom_id res chain seq x y z
N ARG A 1 0.13 -22.46 2.28
CA ARG A 1 0.76 -21.46 3.19
C ARG A 1 -0.22 -20.33 3.54
N GLN A 2 -1.53 -20.59 3.53
CA GLN A 2 -2.58 -19.57 3.39
C GLN A 2 -3.14 -19.02 4.72
N ALA A 3 -2.65 -19.49 5.87
CA ALA A 3 -3.24 -19.20 7.17
C ALA A 3 -2.54 -18.06 7.94
N VAL A 4 -1.47 -17.49 7.39
CA VAL A 4 -0.67 -16.45 8.06
C VAL A 4 -0.65 -15.20 7.18
N VAL A 5 -1.22 -14.12 7.72
CA VAL A 5 -1.13 -12.77 7.14
C VAL A 5 -0.15 -11.97 7.99
N VAL A 6 0.78 -11.26 7.36
CA VAL A 6 1.68 -10.35 8.08
C VAL A 6 1.28 -8.91 7.78
N SER A 7 0.95 -8.17 8.84
CA SER A 7 0.76 -6.72 8.77
C SER A 7 2.12 -6.01 8.76
N ILE A 8 2.36 -5.16 7.77
CA ILE A 8 3.58 -4.35 7.66
C ILE A 8 3.20 -2.87 7.71
N ASP A 9 3.86 -2.13 8.61
CA ASP A 9 3.63 -0.70 8.85
C ASP A 9 4.86 0.13 8.45
N PRO A 10 5.05 0.41 7.15
CA PRO A 10 6.16 1.21 6.65
C PRO A 10 5.89 2.71 6.77
N LYS A 11 6.98 3.46 6.93
CA LYS A 11 7.01 4.93 6.89
C LYS A 11 8.07 5.40 5.91
N ARG A 12 7.78 6.48 5.17
CA ARG A 12 8.74 7.12 4.27
C ARG A 12 9.90 7.74 5.05
N VAL A 13 11.11 7.46 4.59
CA VAL A 13 12.36 8.10 5.03
C VAL A 13 12.94 8.82 3.83
N TYR A 14 12.90 10.16 3.87
CA TYR A 14 13.38 11.00 2.78
C TYR A 14 14.90 11.02 2.70
N VAL A 15 15.39 11.09 1.46
CA VAL A 15 16.82 11.12 1.13
C VAL A 15 17.08 12.14 0.04
N ASP A 16 18.32 12.62 -0.03
CA ASP A 16 18.73 13.57 -1.06
C ASP A 16 18.76 12.94 -2.46
N ALA A 17 18.68 13.77 -3.50
CA ALA A 17 18.63 13.31 -4.89
C ALA A 17 19.83 12.42 -5.29
N GLY A 18 21.00 12.68 -4.69
CA GLY A 18 22.26 11.97 -4.88
C GLY A 18 22.52 10.82 -3.90
N TYR A 19 21.49 10.34 -3.19
CA TYR A 19 21.64 9.26 -2.21
C TYR A 19 22.31 8.01 -2.81
N ASP A 20 23.41 7.58 -2.19
CA ASP A 20 24.19 6.39 -2.55
C ASP A 20 24.34 5.41 -1.38
N GLY A 21 23.43 5.49 -0.40
CA GLY A 21 23.45 4.60 0.76
C GLY A 21 22.90 3.19 0.46
N PRO A 22 22.88 2.31 1.47
CA PRO A 22 22.52 0.90 1.29
C PRO A 22 21.10 0.68 0.75
N ARG A 23 20.19 1.64 0.96
CA ARG A 23 18.80 1.55 0.50
C ARG A 23 18.58 2.02 -0.94
N LYS A 24 19.65 2.38 -1.66
CA LYS A 24 19.58 2.95 -3.03
C LYS A 24 18.73 2.12 -4.01
N PRO A 25 18.77 0.77 -4.01
CA PRO A 25 17.95 -0.03 -4.92
C PRO A 25 16.43 0.10 -4.70
N GLU A 26 16.03 0.61 -3.54
CA GLU A 26 14.63 0.67 -3.08
C GLU A 26 14.11 2.11 -3.03
N VAL A 27 14.93 3.10 -3.40
CA VAL A 27 14.55 4.50 -3.40
C VAL A 27 13.47 4.75 -4.45
N VAL A 28 12.36 5.33 -4.00
CA VAL A 28 11.29 5.90 -4.80
C VAL A 28 11.57 7.38 -5.01
N ARG A 29 11.21 7.88 -6.20
CA ARG A 29 11.30 9.30 -6.56
C ARG A 29 9.90 9.81 -6.87
N GLY A 30 9.49 10.89 -6.22
CA GLY A 30 8.19 11.51 -6.48
C GLY A 30 8.15 12.09 -7.89
N GLY A 31 7.30 11.51 -8.73
CA GLY A 31 7.04 11.94 -10.10
C GLY A 31 5.74 12.73 -10.24
N GLU A 32 5.44 13.18 -11.46
CA GLU A 32 4.25 13.98 -11.78
C GLU A 32 2.92 13.24 -11.53
N ALA A 33 2.92 11.90 -11.58
CA ALA A 33 1.76 11.07 -11.30
C ALA A 33 1.49 10.88 -9.78
N GLY A 34 2.40 11.36 -8.91
CA GLY A 34 2.26 11.30 -7.46
C GLY A 34 1.54 12.53 -6.89
N LEU A 35 1.59 12.69 -5.57
CA LEU A 35 1.11 13.94 -4.96
C LEU A 35 2.05 15.09 -5.30
N GLU A 36 1.51 16.26 -5.62
CA GLU A 36 2.29 17.47 -5.94
C GLU A 36 3.33 17.79 -4.85
N LYS A 37 2.97 17.59 -3.57
CA LYS A 37 3.87 17.80 -2.42
C LYS A 37 5.11 16.89 -2.44
N ASP A 38 5.09 15.81 -3.20
CA ASP A 38 6.17 14.81 -3.29
C ASP A 38 7.08 15.06 -4.50
N LEU A 39 6.75 16.00 -5.39
CA LEU A 39 7.52 16.29 -6.59
C LEU A 39 8.97 16.67 -6.25
N GLY A 40 9.92 16.02 -6.91
CA GLY A 40 11.35 16.26 -6.71
C GLY A 40 11.92 15.67 -5.41
N LYS A 41 11.11 14.98 -4.60
CA LYS A 41 11.58 14.27 -3.40
C LYS A 41 11.95 12.83 -3.72
N ALA A 42 12.80 12.25 -2.88
CA ALA A 42 13.14 10.83 -2.92
C ALA A 42 13.05 10.24 -1.52
N TRP A 43 12.64 8.97 -1.42
CA TRP A 43 12.49 8.28 -0.14
C TRP A 43 12.65 6.77 -0.29
N TRP A 44 12.90 6.09 0.83
CA TRP A 44 12.69 4.64 0.97
C TRP A 44 11.70 4.38 2.10
N TYR A 45 11.26 3.13 2.27
CA TYR A 45 10.25 2.76 3.25
C TYR A 45 10.86 1.95 4.39
N GLN A 46 10.81 2.51 5.60
CA GLN A 46 11.32 1.91 6.81
C GLN A 46 10.20 1.24 7.59
N CYS A 47 10.42 0.00 8.04
CA CYS A 47 9.45 -0.71 8.87
C CYS A 47 9.41 -0.18 10.31
N THR A 48 8.21 -0.21 10.87
CA THR A 48 7.96 0.17 12.26
C THR A 48 7.37 -0.99 13.05
N VAL A 49 7.43 -0.88 14.38
CA VAL A 49 6.79 -1.77 15.34
C VAL A 49 6.10 -0.93 16.41
N SER A 50 5.48 -1.59 17.39
CA SER A 50 4.76 -0.92 18.49
C SER A 50 3.68 0.03 17.94
N GLY A 51 2.93 -0.39 16.91
CA GLY A 51 1.87 0.39 16.27
C GLY A 51 2.38 1.70 15.66
N GLY A 52 3.46 1.64 14.88
CA GLY A 52 4.04 2.81 14.21
C GLY A 52 4.96 3.69 15.08
N ARG A 53 5.10 3.39 16.37
CA ARG A 53 5.82 4.28 17.32
C ARG A 53 7.32 4.09 17.32
N GLU A 54 7.81 2.92 16.94
CA GLU A 54 9.24 2.60 16.94
C GLU A 54 9.71 2.19 15.56
N ALA A 55 10.71 2.90 15.03
CA ALA A 55 11.36 2.52 13.78
C ALA A 55 12.37 1.38 14.00
N ARG A 56 12.55 0.55 12.97
CA ARG A 56 13.63 -0.45 12.88
C ARG A 56 14.47 -0.18 11.64
N ASP A 57 15.77 -0.42 11.72
CA ASP A 57 16.63 -0.34 10.52
C ASP A 57 16.42 -1.58 9.63
N LEU A 58 15.23 -1.64 9.05
CA LEU A 58 14.76 -2.69 8.18
C LEU A 58 13.87 -2.06 7.12
N SER A 59 14.16 -2.33 5.85
CA SER A 59 13.33 -1.83 4.77
C SER A 59 12.08 -2.68 4.58
N VAL A 60 11.05 -2.09 3.97
CA VAL A 60 9.82 -2.81 3.65
C VAL A 60 10.06 -4.00 2.72
N VAL A 61 11.01 -3.89 1.79
CA VAL A 61 11.34 -4.96 0.82
C VAL A 61 12.05 -6.11 1.54
N GLU A 62 12.98 -5.81 2.44
CA GLU A 62 13.66 -6.81 3.26
C GLU A 62 12.66 -7.59 4.11
N LEU A 63 11.74 -6.89 4.79
CA LEU A 63 10.74 -7.53 5.61
C LEU A 63 9.78 -8.38 4.77
N ALA A 64 9.27 -7.85 3.66
CA ALA A 64 8.33 -8.56 2.79
C ALA A 64 8.91 -9.89 2.27
N LYS A 65 10.15 -9.86 1.76
CA LYS A 65 10.86 -11.08 1.32
C LYS A 65 11.15 -12.03 2.47
N GLY A 66 11.53 -11.50 3.63
CA GLY A 66 11.81 -12.28 4.82
C GLY A 66 10.60 -13.06 5.29
N VAL A 67 9.43 -12.43 5.39
CA VAL A 67 8.22 -13.09 5.87
C VAL A 67 7.66 -14.11 4.86
N GLU A 68 7.79 -13.83 3.56
CA GLU A 68 7.49 -14.82 2.52
C GLU A 68 8.38 -16.07 2.66
N ALA A 69 9.69 -15.87 2.84
CA ALA A 69 10.65 -16.97 3.02
C ALA A 69 10.35 -17.80 4.28
N LEU A 70 9.85 -17.14 5.34
CA LEU A 70 9.43 -17.78 6.59
C LEU A 70 8.05 -18.47 6.50
N GLY A 71 7.33 -18.32 5.39
CA GLY A 71 6.10 -19.05 5.11
C GLY A 71 4.80 -18.27 5.30
N ALA A 72 4.85 -16.94 5.38
CA ALA A 72 3.67 -16.10 5.28
C ALA A 72 2.90 -16.39 3.98
N GLY A 73 1.57 -16.27 4.05
CA GLY A 73 0.66 -16.53 2.93
C GLY A 73 0.19 -15.28 2.22
N GLU A 74 0.21 -14.15 2.91
CA GLU A 74 -0.29 -12.86 2.43
C GLU A 74 0.33 -11.72 3.24
N ILE A 75 0.47 -10.55 2.62
CA ILE A 75 0.93 -9.32 3.27
C ILE A 75 -0.23 -8.34 3.33
N LEU A 76 -0.55 -7.86 4.53
CA LEU A 76 -1.38 -6.67 4.72
C LEU A 76 -0.46 -5.45 4.75
N LEU A 77 -0.46 -4.68 3.67
CA LEU A 77 0.47 -3.57 3.49
C LEU A 77 -0.21 -2.25 3.84
N ASN A 78 0.07 -1.75 5.03
CA ASN A 78 -0.38 -0.43 5.47
C ASN A 78 0.56 0.66 4.95
N SER A 79 0.17 1.92 5.13
CA SER A 79 1.03 3.07 4.83
C SER A 79 0.82 4.16 5.89
N ILE A 80 1.80 4.34 6.76
CA ILE A 80 1.73 5.33 7.86
C ILE A 80 1.53 6.74 7.30
N ASP A 81 2.17 7.07 6.17
CA ASP A 81 2.07 8.39 5.54
C ASP A 81 0.74 8.64 4.82
N ARG A 82 -0.06 7.59 4.58
CA ARG A 82 -1.39 7.70 3.95
C ARG A 82 -2.54 7.49 4.93
N ASP A 83 -2.28 6.89 6.08
CA ASP A 83 -3.34 6.55 7.02
C ASP A 83 -4.14 7.77 7.49
N GLY A 84 -5.46 7.64 7.48
CA GLY A 84 -6.39 8.73 7.80
C GLY A 84 -6.42 9.93 6.83
N THR A 85 -5.58 9.98 5.79
CA THR A 85 -5.48 11.16 4.92
C THR A 85 -6.61 11.29 3.91
N GLY A 86 -7.21 10.18 3.49
CA GLY A 86 -8.22 10.15 2.42
C GLY A 86 -7.66 10.49 1.03
N LEU A 87 -6.33 10.57 0.86
CA LEU A 87 -5.67 10.98 -0.40
C LEU A 87 -5.34 9.81 -1.34
N GLY A 88 -5.95 8.64 -1.11
CA GLY A 88 -5.69 7.41 -1.86
C GLY A 88 -4.53 6.58 -1.27
N PHE A 89 -4.40 5.37 -1.80
CA PHE A 89 -3.38 4.41 -1.40
C PHE A 89 -1.97 4.87 -1.80
N ASP A 90 -0.93 4.34 -1.15
CA ASP A 90 0.46 4.61 -1.56
C ASP A 90 0.87 3.68 -2.72
N LEU A 91 0.58 4.10 -3.96
CA LEU A 91 0.84 3.27 -5.14
C LEU A 91 2.32 2.91 -5.32
N ASP A 92 3.24 3.80 -4.95
CA ASP A 92 4.68 3.53 -5.08
C ASP A 92 5.13 2.45 -4.11
N LEU A 93 4.67 2.53 -2.86
CA LEU A 93 4.88 1.49 -1.84
C LEU A 93 4.33 0.14 -2.31
N ILE A 94 3.10 0.14 -2.81
CA ILE A 94 2.41 -1.08 -3.22
C ILE A 94 3.17 -1.72 -4.38
N ARG A 95 3.52 -0.97 -5.43
CA ARG A 95 4.30 -1.48 -6.57
C ARG A 95 5.67 -2.00 -6.11
N LEU A 96 6.32 -1.31 -5.18
CA LEU A 96 7.62 -1.70 -4.62
C LEU A 96 7.55 -3.05 -3.88
N VAL A 97 6.51 -3.29 -3.09
CA VAL A 97 6.34 -4.54 -2.35
C VAL A 97 5.83 -5.65 -3.27
N HIS A 98 4.80 -5.39 -4.08
CA HIS A 98 4.22 -6.36 -5.01
C HIS A 98 5.25 -6.95 -5.98
N ARG A 99 6.18 -6.13 -6.51
CA ARG A 99 7.27 -6.63 -7.39
C ARG A 99 8.33 -7.46 -6.65
N SER A 100 8.31 -7.46 -5.32
CA SER A 100 9.38 -8.02 -4.48
C SER A 100 9.05 -9.40 -3.91
N VAL A 101 7.79 -9.81 -3.91
CA VAL A 101 7.27 -11.08 -3.36
C VAL A 101 6.37 -11.78 -4.38
N ARG A 102 6.00 -13.04 -4.11
CA ARG A 102 5.06 -13.84 -4.92
C ARG A 102 3.76 -14.18 -4.20
N ILE A 103 3.67 -13.84 -2.91
CA ILE A 103 2.44 -14.00 -2.13
C ILE A 103 1.53 -12.78 -2.31
N PRO A 104 0.19 -12.94 -2.18
CA PRO A 104 -0.75 -11.84 -2.29
C PRO A 104 -0.43 -10.65 -1.38
N VAL A 105 -0.75 -9.46 -1.87
CA VAL A 105 -0.61 -8.18 -1.16
C VAL A 105 -1.96 -7.49 -1.08
N VAL A 106 -2.40 -7.20 0.14
CA VAL A 106 -3.58 -6.38 0.42
C VAL A 106 -3.14 -4.93 0.59
N ALA A 107 -3.57 -4.05 -0.32
CA ALA A 107 -3.35 -2.61 -0.18
C ALA A 107 -4.20 -2.05 0.97
N SER A 108 -3.60 -1.31 1.89
CA SER A 108 -4.31 -0.66 2.99
C SER A 108 -3.82 0.77 3.24
N SER A 109 -4.60 1.52 4.03
CA SER A 109 -4.40 2.92 4.41
C SER A 109 -4.55 3.95 3.27
N GLY A 110 -5.37 4.98 3.51
CA GLY A 110 -5.44 6.18 2.66
C GLY A 110 -6.65 6.32 1.74
N ALA A 111 -7.41 5.25 1.49
CA ALA A 111 -8.63 5.35 0.70
C ALA A 111 -9.62 6.36 1.31
N GLY A 112 -10.06 7.33 0.50
CA GLY A 112 -11.06 8.36 0.83
C GLY A 112 -12.33 8.39 -0.04
N ARG A 113 -12.38 7.62 -1.14
CA ARG A 113 -13.47 7.62 -2.15
C ARG A 113 -13.38 6.36 -3.02
N ALA A 114 -14.45 6.02 -3.73
CA ALA A 114 -14.53 4.82 -4.56
C ALA A 114 -13.46 4.75 -5.66
N GLU A 115 -13.09 5.89 -6.25
CA GLU A 115 -12.10 5.97 -7.33
C GLU A 115 -10.70 5.51 -6.90
N HIS A 116 -10.34 5.64 -5.62
CA HIS A 116 -9.06 5.16 -5.12
C HIS A 116 -8.95 3.62 -5.20
N PHE A 117 -10.07 2.89 -5.16
CA PHE A 117 -10.08 1.44 -5.36
C PHE A 117 -9.85 1.10 -6.83
N THR A 118 -10.54 1.80 -7.74
CA THR A 118 -10.31 1.64 -9.18
C THR A 118 -8.85 1.94 -9.55
N GLU A 119 -8.30 3.02 -9.00
CA GLU A 119 -6.89 3.41 -9.18
C GLU A 119 -5.94 2.31 -8.71
N VAL A 120 -6.06 1.84 -7.46
CA VAL A 120 -5.09 0.87 -6.93
C VAL A 120 -5.10 -0.45 -7.69
N PHE A 121 -6.26 -0.94 -8.13
CA PHE A 121 -6.35 -2.17 -8.91
C PHE A 121 -5.83 -2.02 -10.34
N ARG A 122 -6.02 -0.85 -10.98
CA ARG A 122 -5.48 -0.60 -12.33
C ARG A 122 -3.96 -0.44 -12.32
N GLU A 123 -3.43 0.18 -11.27
CA GLU A 123 -2.08 0.72 -11.28
C GLU A 123 -1.02 -0.17 -10.63
N THR A 124 -1.40 -1.18 -9.84
CA THR A 124 -0.44 -1.91 -8.98
C THR A 124 -0.45 -3.44 -9.10
N GLY A 125 -1.59 -4.04 -9.43
CA GLY A 125 -1.75 -5.49 -9.55
C GLY A 125 -2.11 -6.23 -8.26
N VAL A 126 -2.41 -5.52 -7.16
CA VAL A 126 -2.80 -6.14 -5.88
C VAL A 126 -4.06 -7.01 -5.98
N GLU A 127 -4.10 -8.05 -5.16
CA GLU A 127 -5.22 -8.99 -5.08
C GLU A 127 -6.40 -8.44 -4.28
N ALA A 128 -6.14 -7.53 -3.34
CA ALA A 128 -7.17 -6.95 -2.50
C ALA A 128 -6.84 -5.52 -2.06
N ALA A 129 -7.88 -4.78 -1.70
CA ALA A 129 -7.80 -3.45 -1.12
C ALA A 129 -8.68 -3.39 0.13
N LEU A 130 -8.12 -2.85 1.21
CA LEU A 130 -8.74 -2.71 2.52
C LEU A 130 -8.88 -1.23 2.87
N ALA A 131 -10.07 -0.84 3.31
CA ALA A 131 -10.31 0.44 3.95
C ALA A 131 -11.17 0.22 5.21
N ALA A 132 -11.01 1.08 6.21
CA ALA A 132 -11.77 1.00 7.46
C ALA A 132 -12.54 2.29 7.72
N GLY A 133 -11.83 3.43 7.83
CA GLY A 133 -12.42 4.70 8.26
C GLY A 133 -13.59 5.18 7.40
N ILE A 134 -13.48 5.09 6.07
CA ILE A 134 -14.53 5.55 5.14
C ILE A 134 -15.82 4.74 5.24
N PHE A 135 -15.71 3.44 5.57
CA PHE A 135 -16.88 2.57 5.72
C PHE A 135 -17.53 2.76 7.09
N HIS A 136 -16.72 2.86 8.17
CA HIS A 136 -17.26 3.11 9.51
C HIS A 136 -17.95 4.47 9.65
N ARG A 137 -17.53 5.47 8.87
CA ARG A 137 -18.15 6.80 8.85
C ARG A 137 -19.23 6.96 7.78
N GLU A 138 -19.53 5.89 7.03
CA GLU A 138 -20.52 5.88 5.94
C GLU A 138 -20.26 6.96 4.87
N GLU A 139 -19.01 7.38 4.70
CA GLU A 139 -18.59 8.36 3.69
C GLU A 139 -18.61 7.76 2.28
N VAL A 140 -18.37 6.45 2.19
CA VAL A 140 -18.36 5.67 0.94
C VAL A 140 -19.01 4.33 1.23
N GLY A 141 -19.93 3.89 0.36
CA GLY A 141 -20.56 2.56 0.49
C GLY A 141 -19.70 1.45 -0.13
N ILE A 142 -19.79 0.22 0.40
CA ILE A 142 -19.18 -0.95 -0.27
C ILE A 142 -19.79 -1.14 -1.67
N ASP A 143 -21.10 -0.92 -1.82
CA ASP A 143 -21.77 -1.03 -3.11
C ASP A 143 -21.33 0.05 -4.09
N GLU A 144 -21.07 1.27 -3.61
CA GLU A 144 -20.50 2.34 -4.42
C GLU A 144 -19.10 1.98 -4.94
N VAL A 145 -18.24 1.43 -4.08
CA VAL A 145 -16.92 0.90 -4.50
C VAL A 145 -17.10 -0.18 -5.55
N LYS A 146 -17.99 -1.15 -5.32
CA LYS A 146 -18.22 -2.24 -6.28
C LYS A 146 -18.77 -1.73 -7.62
N GLN A 147 -19.63 -0.73 -7.59
CA GLN A 147 -20.16 -0.08 -8.78
C GLN A 147 -19.04 0.62 -9.56
N ALA A 148 -18.21 1.44 -8.89
CA ALA A 148 -17.09 2.11 -9.52
C ALA A 148 -16.09 1.11 -10.15
N LEU A 149 -15.84 -0.02 -9.48
CA LEU A 149 -15.02 -1.11 -10.02
C LEU A 149 -15.68 -1.76 -11.24
N ALA A 150 -16.98 -2.04 -11.19
CA ALA A 150 -17.70 -2.63 -12.32
C ALA A 150 -17.71 -1.70 -13.54
N GLU A 151 -17.97 -0.40 -13.35
CA GLU A 151 -17.89 0.63 -14.39
C GLU A 151 -16.49 0.76 -14.98
N ALA A 152 -15.47 0.51 -14.15
CA ALA A 152 -14.08 0.47 -14.57
C ALA A 152 -13.65 -0.84 -15.28
N GLY A 153 -14.55 -1.81 -15.44
CA GLY A 153 -14.29 -3.11 -16.05
C GLY A 153 -13.58 -4.11 -15.11
N ILE A 154 -13.59 -3.86 -13.80
CA ILE A 154 -12.96 -4.70 -12.78
C ILE A 154 -14.03 -5.56 -12.11
N ASN A 155 -13.85 -6.88 -12.18
CA ASN A 155 -14.81 -7.83 -11.62
C ASN A 155 -14.82 -7.76 -10.09
N THR A 156 -16.03 -7.70 -9.53
CA THR A 156 -16.25 -7.80 -8.09
C THR A 156 -17.19 -8.96 -7.77
N ARG A 157 -17.16 -9.42 -6.52
CA ARG A 157 -18.11 -10.45 -6.06
C ARG A 157 -19.52 -9.85 -6.03
N ARG A 158 -20.40 -10.41 -6.86
CA ARG A 158 -21.85 -10.18 -6.80
C ARG A 158 -22.39 -10.71 -5.48
N THR A 159 -23.13 -9.87 -4.77
CA THR A 159 -23.97 -10.28 -3.64
C THR A 159 -25.32 -10.67 -4.22
N SER A 160 -25.64 -11.97 -4.20
CA SER A 160 -27.03 -12.41 -4.23
C SER A 160 -27.61 -12.13 -2.84
N GLU A 161 -28.78 -11.49 -2.79
CA GLU A 161 -29.59 -11.37 -1.55
C GLU A 161 -29.87 -12.75 -0.92
#